data_AF-A0A0S7EHX5-F1
#
_entry.id   AF-A0A0S7EHX5-F1
#
_cell.length_a   1.000
_cell.length_b   1.000
_cell.length_c   1.000
_cell.angle_alpha   90.00
_cell.angle_beta   90.00
_cell.angle_gamma   90.00
#
_symmetry.space_group_name_H-M   'P 1'
#
loop_
_entity.id
_entity.type
_entity.pdbx_description
1 polymer ?
#
loop_
_entity_poly.entity_id
_entity_poly.type
_entity_poly.pdbx_seq_one_letter_code
_entity_poly.pdbx_strand_id
1 'polypeptide(L)'
;HQLPLKPGQTVSLTIGIKVKLDFSGQENLLQDLNDDGISVTGLPITSPLRQVLKPRVETKAVSSESGKAEYSHVKTLEAVLNFRYSGGAGKVEGYYRELSLGVHVDVEPSVFFTRVSTLPATSTRQCHLLLDIFNPTEHELTVSAKNSQDLVLHPSECQRMAIQVDKFDFESLPQLDQEAARFSSPKQLEEERQHAQGCQINSKLDICWNIPSLQRRGEASVEGALNQLVLEHLQLAPLQWDVLVNGKPCDCDVVADCRVGDAVTLEVRLTNLNKNPVGPLSLTVMPYQDYQNGVQNYDLDEAVTFVGSNTFFIDVVKPRESSVCEGALLFLYTGDFYLNMKVEDDSARRELPLAWFTLPGVHVRAQDTPLQAGA
;
A
#
# COMPACT_ATOMS: atom_id res chain seq x y z
N HIS A 1 -33.11 -20.31 29.89
CA HIS A 1 -34.38 -19.57 29.71
C HIS A 1 -35.29 -20.36 28.78
N GLN A 2 -36.16 -21.21 29.32
CA GLN A 2 -37.12 -21.95 28.51
C GLN A 2 -38.44 -21.20 28.48
N LEU A 3 -38.80 -20.73 27.29
CA LEU A 3 -40.20 -20.45 26.93
C LEU A 3 -40.98 -21.77 27.10
N PRO A 4 -42.20 -21.76 27.66
CA PRO A 4 -43.16 -20.65 27.73
C PRO A 4 -43.13 -19.79 29.01
N LEU A 5 -43.42 -18.49 28.83
CA LEU A 5 -43.56 -17.50 29.90
C LEU A 5 -44.82 -17.72 30.74
N LYS A 6 -44.69 -17.64 32.07
CA LYS A 6 -45.86 -17.60 32.97
C LYS A 6 -46.54 -16.23 32.93
N PRO A 7 -47.86 -16.13 33.23
CA PRO A 7 -48.55 -14.85 33.32
C PRO A 7 -47.84 -13.88 34.27
N GLY A 8 -47.70 -12.62 33.84
CA GLY A 8 -47.02 -11.56 34.62
C GLY A 8 -45.49 -11.62 34.62
N GLN A 9 -44.87 -12.59 33.94
CA GLN A 9 -43.41 -12.66 33.82
C GLN A 9 -42.91 -11.98 32.54
N THR A 10 -41.78 -11.27 32.67
CA THR A 10 -41.10 -10.57 31.58
C THR A 10 -39.92 -11.39 31.07
N VAL A 11 -39.72 -11.43 29.76
CA VAL A 11 -38.48 -11.87 29.13
C VAL A 11 -37.82 -10.68 28.48
N SER A 12 -36.54 -10.49 28.78
CA SER A 12 -35.68 -9.54 28.08
C SER A 12 -34.85 -10.31 27.05
N LEU A 13 -34.86 -9.84 25.81
CA LEU A 13 -34.06 -10.37 24.71
C LEU A 13 -33.11 -9.26 24.26
N THR A 14 -31.81 -9.56 24.19
CA THR A 14 -30.83 -8.66 23.59
C THR A 14 -30.68 -9.02 22.13
N ILE A 15 -30.86 -8.06 21.23
CA ILE A 15 -30.72 -8.24 19.79
C ILE A 15 -29.44 -7.53 19.37
N GLY A 16 -28.43 -8.30 18.96
CA GLY A 16 -27.24 -7.77 18.33
C GLY A 16 -27.49 -7.57 16.84
N ILE A 17 -27.44 -6.33 16.36
CA ILE A 17 -27.55 -6.01 14.93
C ILE A 17 -26.14 -5.74 14.42
N LYS A 18 -25.68 -6.53 13.45
CA LYS A 18 -24.42 -6.30 12.74
C LYS A 18 -24.75 -5.98 11.29
N VAL A 19 -24.30 -4.82 10.83
CA VAL A 19 -24.48 -4.36 9.45
C VAL A 19 -23.10 -4.18 8.84
N LYS A 20 -22.88 -4.74 7.65
CA LYS A 20 -21.69 -4.48 6.83
C LYS A 20 -22.19 -3.72 5.60
N LEU A 21 -22.05 -2.40 5.64
CA LEU A 21 -22.40 -1.51 4.53
C LEU A 21 -21.19 -0.65 4.22
N ASP A 22 -21.00 -0.34 2.95
CA ASP A 22 -20.01 0.63 2.54
C ASP A 22 -20.58 2.04 2.76
N PHE A 23 -20.10 2.68 3.82
CA PHE A 23 -20.44 4.06 4.15
C PHE A 23 -19.42 5.06 3.60
N SER A 24 -18.43 4.60 2.83
CA SER A 24 -17.56 5.51 2.08
C SER A 24 -18.44 6.39 1.17
N GLY A 25 -18.06 7.66 1.07
CA GLY A 25 -18.85 8.70 0.43
C GLY A 25 -18.98 8.43 -1.06
N GLN A 26 -20.10 8.85 -1.67
CA GLN A 26 -20.31 8.75 -3.11
C GLN A 26 -19.18 9.41 -3.90
N GLU A 27 -18.90 8.87 -5.09
CA GLU A 27 -17.87 9.29 -6.07
C GLU A 27 -17.83 10.80 -6.38
N ASN A 28 -18.92 11.54 -6.10
CA ASN A 28 -19.05 12.95 -6.44
C ASN A 28 -18.16 13.89 -5.61
N LEU A 29 -17.77 13.53 -4.38
CA LEU A 29 -16.77 14.32 -3.62
C LEU A 29 -15.38 14.27 -4.27
N LEU A 30 -15.08 13.21 -5.02
CA LEU A 30 -13.81 13.03 -5.70
C LEU A 30 -13.72 13.84 -6.99
N GLN A 31 -14.86 14.20 -7.62
CA GLN A 31 -14.86 14.98 -8.86
C GLN A 31 -14.47 16.44 -8.63
N ASP A 32 -14.97 17.06 -7.56
CA ASP A 32 -14.66 18.48 -7.26
C ASP A 32 -13.23 18.69 -6.75
N LEU A 33 -12.53 17.62 -6.33
CA LEU A 33 -11.12 17.65 -5.93
C LEU A 33 -10.16 17.12 -7.01
N ASN A 34 -10.67 16.59 -8.12
CA ASN A 34 -9.88 15.98 -9.20
C ASN A 34 -9.39 16.99 -10.26
N ASP A 35 -9.61 18.29 -10.08
CA ASP A 35 -9.24 19.30 -11.09
C ASP A 35 -7.71 19.58 -11.17
N ASP A 36 -6.90 18.98 -10.29
CA ASP A 36 -5.45 18.97 -10.43
C ASP A 36 -4.98 17.69 -11.14
N GLY A 37 -5.17 17.68 -12.46
CA GLY A 37 -4.63 16.69 -13.37
C GLY A 37 -3.10 16.67 -13.33
N ILE A 38 -2.51 15.84 -12.48
CA ILE A 38 -1.11 15.44 -12.56
C ILE A 38 -1.07 13.95 -12.90
N SER A 39 -0.89 13.67 -14.18
CA SER A 39 -0.49 12.36 -14.68
C SER A 39 0.95 12.07 -14.27
N VAL A 40 1.16 11.01 -13.49
CA VAL A 40 2.51 10.49 -13.19
C VAL A 40 2.62 9.11 -13.82
N THR A 41 2.90 9.06 -15.11
CA THR A 41 3.56 7.91 -15.73
C THR A 41 5.07 8.12 -15.54
N GLY A 42 5.72 7.18 -14.85
CA GLY A 42 7.13 7.25 -14.47
C GLY A 42 8.11 7.19 -15.65
N LEU A 43 8.43 8.35 -16.22
CA LEU A 43 9.69 8.60 -16.92
C LEU A 43 10.32 9.88 -16.35
N PRO A 44 11.66 9.92 -16.16
CA PRO A 44 12.33 11.11 -15.66
C PRO A 44 12.43 12.12 -16.81
N ILE A 45 11.81 13.28 -16.68
CA ILE A 45 12.12 14.43 -17.53
C ILE A 45 12.63 15.56 -16.64
N THR A 46 13.91 15.85 -16.83
CA THR A 46 14.66 16.98 -16.27
C THR A 46 14.16 18.33 -16.82
N SER A 47 13.70 19.20 -15.90
CA SER A 47 14.05 20.64 -15.75
C SER A 47 13.62 21.68 -16.83
N PRO A 48 13.80 23.02 -16.62
CA PRO A 48 12.71 23.98 -16.38
C PRO A 48 12.69 25.14 -17.40
N LEU A 49 11.54 25.46 -18.00
CA LEU A 49 11.43 26.66 -18.85
C LEU A 49 10.11 27.40 -18.61
N ARG A 50 10.24 28.60 -18.03
CA ARG A 50 9.22 29.65 -18.00
C ARG A 50 8.63 29.84 -19.40
N GLN A 51 7.34 29.57 -19.56
CA GLN A 51 6.51 30.33 -20.50
C GLN A 51 5.22 30.76 -19.81
N VAL A 52 5.18 32.06 -19.53
CA VAL A 52 3.99 32.82 -19.17
C VAL A 52 3.00 32.70 -20.33
N LEU A 53 1.85 32.05 -20.11
CA LEU A 53 0.71 32.09 -21.03
C LEU A 53 -0.44 32.87 -20.36
N LYS A 54 -0.88 33.90 -21.09
CA LYS A 54 -1.92 34.86 -20.72
C LYS A 54 -3.29 34.18 -20.53
N PRO A 55 -4.15 34.71 -19.65
CA PRO A 55 -5.49 34.17 -19.44
C PRO A 55 -6.39 34.46 -20.64
N ARG A 56 -6.99 33.41 -21.21
CA ARG A 56 -8.02 33.51 -22.26
C ARG A 56 -9.37 33.73 -21.58
N VAL A 57 -9.97 34.88 -21.88
CA VAL A 57 -11.35 35.22 -21.54
C VAL A 57 -12.28 34.34 -22.37
N GLU A 58 -13.10 33.51 -21.74
CA GLU A 58 -14.34 33.02 -22.35
C GLU A 58 -15.53 33.25 -21.41
N THR A 59 -16.34 34.21 -21.85
CA THR A 59 -17.61 34.64 -21.33
C THR A 59 -18.65 33.55 -21.56
N LYS A 60 -19.21 32.96 -20.49
CA LYS A 60 -20.55 32.35 -20.51
C LYS A 60 -21.26 32.62 -19.18
N ALA A 61 -22.56 32.89 -19.32
CA ALA A 61 -23.38 33.64 -18.38
C ALA A 61 -23.47 33.02 -16.98
N VAL A 62 -23.38 33.90 -15.98
CA VAL A 62 -23.74 33.64 -14.58
C VAL A 62 -25.25 33.41 -14.52
N SER A 63 -25.67 32.16 -14.34
CA SER A 63 -26.96 31.86 -13.72
C SER A 63 -26.74 31.76 -12.22
N SER A 64 -27.14 32.82 -11.52
CA SER A 64 -27.21 32.89 -10.07
C SER A 64 -28.31 31.97 -9.55
N GLU A 65 -27.98 30.72 -9.25
CA GLU A 65 -28.69 29.95 -8.24
C GLU A 65 -27.66 29.47 -7.23
N SER A 66 -27.54 30.25 -6.16
CA SER A 66 -26.91 29.85 -4.91
C SER A 66 -27.75 28.75 -4.26
N GLY A 67 -27.70 27.54 -4.84
CA GLY A 67 -28.08 26.33 -4.15
C GLY A 67 -26.88 25.91 -3.31
N LYS A 68 -26.89 26.25 -2.01
CA LYS A 68 -26.16 25.43 -1.04
C LYS A 68 -26.72 24.03 -1.20
N ALA A 69 -26.05 23.17 -1.96
CA ALA A 69 -26.24 21.74 -1.84
C ALA A 69 -25.76 21.42 -0.41
N GLU A 70 -26.70 21.34 0.53
CA GLU A 70 -26.45 20.67 1.80
C GLU A 70 -26.13 19.21 1.43
N TYR A 71 -24.84 18.92 1.30
CA TYR A 71 -24.35 17.56 1.11
C TYR A 71 -24.60 16.81 2.42
N SER A 72 -25.80 16.25 2.56
CA SER A 72 -26.07 15.31 3.64
C SER A 72 -25.27 14.03 3.37
N HIS A 73 -24.15 13.89 4.08
CA HIS A 73 -23.36 12.66 4.11
C HIS A 73 -24.00 11.57 4.98
N VAL A 74 -25.20 11.86 5.52
CA VAL A 74 -25.97 10.94 6.37
C VAL A 74 -26.56 9.84 5.52
N LYS A 75 -26.13 8.59 5.73
CA LYS A 75 -26.82 7.43 5.16
C LYS A 75 -27.87 6.96 6.16
N THR A 76 -29.13 6.91 5.74
CA THR A 76 -30.25 6.46 6.56
C THR A 76 -30.53 4.98 6.30
N LEU A 77 -30.56 4.15 7.34
CA LEU A 77 -30.97 2.76 7.27
C LEU A 77 -32.32 2.59 7.97
N GLU A 78 -33.32 2.15 7.22
CA GLU A 78 -34.63 1.79 7.74
C GLU A 78 -34.86 0.28 7.65
N ALA A 79 -35.33 -0.32 8.75
CA ALA A 79 -35.68 -1.72 8.80
C ALA A 79 -36.90 -1.94 9.69
N VAL A 80 -37.67 -3.00 9.42
CA VAL A 80 -38.76 -3.43 10.29
C VAL A 80 -38.45 -4.84 10.79
N LEU A 81 -38.23 -4.96 12.09
CA LEU A 81 -38.03 -6.24 12.77
C LEU A 81 -39.38 -6.82 13.17
N ASN A 82 -39.74 -7.97 12.60
CA ASN A 82 -40.98 -8.68 12.92
C ASN A 82 -40.71 -9.84 13.87
N PHE A 83 -41.32 -9.81 15.04
CA PHE A 83 -41.24 -10.85 16.06
C PHE A 83 -42.53 -11.64 16.09
N ARG A 84 -42.42 -12.95 15.93
CA ARG A 84 -43.54 -13.87 16.14
C ARG A 84 -43.30 -14.75 17.36
N TYR A 85 -44.28 -14.79 18.24
CA TYR A 85 -44.24 -15.60 19.44
C TYR A 85 -45.47 -16.51 19.52
N SER A 86 -45.24 -17.81 19.68
CA SER A 86 -46.29 -18.80 19.96
C SER A 86 -45.86 -19.70 21.12
N GLY A 87 -46.82 -20.06 21.99
CA GLY A 87 -46.58 -20.93 23.13
C GLY A 87 -47.86 -21.54 23.70
N GLY A 88 -47.71 -22.61 24.49
CA GLY A 88 -48.83 -23.29 25.16
C GLY A 88 -49.90 -23.84 24.21
N ALA A 89 -51.15 -23.86 24.67
CA ALA A 89 -52.30 -24.32 23.89
C ALA A 89 -52.49 -23.51 22.59
N GLY A 90 -52.21 -22.20 22.62
CA GLY A 90 -52.30 -21.35 21.44
C GLY A 90 -51.37 -21.80 20.30
N LYS A 91 -50.16 -22.29 20.60
CA LYS A 91 -49.27 -22.86 19.58
C LYS A 91 -49.84 -24.14 18.95
N VAL A 92 -50.46 -25.00 19.76
CA VAL A 92 -51.09 -26.26 19.30
C VAL A 92 -52.27 -25.96 18.37
N GLU A 93 -53.00 -24.89 18.64
CA GLU A 93 -54.12 -24.40 17.85
C GLU A 93 -53.70 -23.49 16.68
N GLY A 94 -52.41 -23.25 16.47
CA GLY A 94 -51.89 -22.44 15.37
C GLY A 94 -51.88 -20.92 15.59
N TYR A 95 -52.21 -20.46 16.79
CA TYR A 95 -52.15 -19.04 17.15
C TYR A 95 -50.74 -18.58 17.51
N TYR A 96 -50.44 -17.34 17.11
CA TYR A 96 -49.23 -16.62 17.49
C TYR A 96 -49.56 -15.15 17.74
N ARG A 97 -48.67 -14.47 18.45
CA ARG A 97 -48.64 -13.01 18.54
C ARG A 97 -47.55 -12.49 17.62
N GLU A 98 -47.82 -11.37 16.98
CA GLU A 98 -46.89 -10.67 16.10
C GLU A 98 -46.64 -9.27 16.66
N LEU A 99 -45.38 -8.85 16.64
CA LEU A 99 -44.93 -7.51 17.01
C LEU A 99 -43.99 -7.03 15.90
N SER A 100 -44.19 -5.80 15.44
CA SER A 100 -43.31 -5.16 14.46
C SER A 100 -42.62 -3.97 15.11
N LEU A 101 -41.30 -3.88 14.97
CA LEU A 101 -40.46 -2.80 15.47
C LEU A 101 -39.76 -2.12 14.30
N GLY A 102 -40.09 -0.86 14.04
CA GLY A 102 -39.33 -0.03 13.12
C GLY A 102 -37.98 0.36 13.73
N VAL A 103 -36.92 0.27 12.94
CA VAL A 103 -35.56 0.68 13.27
C VAL A 103 -35.14 1.71 12.21
N HIS A 104 -34.77 2.89 12.66
CA HIS A 104 -34.26 3.98 11.82
C HIS A 104 -32.89 4.38 12.37
N VAL A 105 -31.85 4.33 11.53
CA VAL A 105 -30.47 4.60 11.91
C VAL A 105 -29.86 5.57 10.92
N ASP A 106 -29.42 6.71 11.44
CA ASP A 106 -28.65 7.70 10.69
C ASP A 106 -27.16 7.46 10.90
N VAL A 107 -26.43 7.31 9.80
CA VAL A 107 -24.99 7.05 9.81
C VAL A 107 -24.28 8.26 9.24
N GLU A 108 -23.58 8.98 10.11
CA GLU A 108 -22.70 10.09 9.77
C GLU A 108 -21.23 9.64 9.76
N PRO A 109 -20.48 9.92 8.68
CA PRO A 109 -19.06 9.63 8.59
C PRO A 109 -18.29 10.55 9.54
N SER A 110 -17.40 9.99 10.35
CA SER A 110 -16.54 10.78 11.25
C SER A 110 -15.26 11.26 10.55
N VAL A 111 -14.80 10.51 9.54
CA VAL A 111 -13.57 10.77 8.76
C VAL A 111 -13.80 10.32 7.33
N PHE A 112 -13.26 11.07 6.37
CA PHE A 112 -13.23 10.67 4.97
C PHE A 112 -11.81 10.62 4.43
N PHE A 113 -11.51 9.58 3.65
CA PHE A 113 -10.31 9.54 2.82
C PHE A 113 -10.67 10.01 1.41
N THR A 114 -10.24 11.21 1.03
CA THR A 114 -10.51 11.79 -0.29
C THR A 114 -9.52 11.31 -1.34
N ARG A 115 -8.31 10.92 -0.93
CA ARG A 115 -7.32 10.34 -1.82
C ARG A 115 -6.40 9.39 -1.07
N VAL A 116 -6.08 8.28 -1.72
CA VAL A 116 -5.08 7.33 -1.25
C VAL A 116 -4.05 7.13 -2.34
N SER A 117 -2.78 7.28 -1.99
CA SER A 117 -1.66 7.06 -2.92
C SER A 117 -0.42 6.57 -2.16
N THR A 118 0.60 6.16 -2.88
CA THR A 118 1.85 5.69 -2.29
C THR A 118 3.05 6.43 -2.87
N LEU A 119 4.09 6.61 -2.05
CA LEU A 119 5.42 7.01 -2.49
C LEU A 119 6.43 5.92 -2.13
N PRO A 120 7.43 5.67 -2.98
CA PRO A 120 8.55 4.80 -2.62
C PRO A 120 9.20 5.28 -1.30
N ALA A 121 9.63 4.33 -0.47
CA ALA A 121 10.55 4.63 0.62
C ALA A 121 11.99 4.36 0.14
N THR A 122 12.93 4.60 1.04
CA THR A 122 14.34 4.27 0.83
C THR A 122 14.51 2.76 0.67
N SER A 123 13.94 1.97 1.58
CA SER A 123 13.96 0.51 1.45
C SER A 123 13.01 0.00 0.35
N THR A 124 13.47 -0.99 -0.43
CA THR A 124 12.62 -1.69 -1.42
C THR A 124 11.43 -2.42 -0.78
N ARG A 125 11.53 -2.70 0.53
CA ARG A 125 10.55 -3.40 1.36
C ARG A 125 9.54 -2.47 2.04
N GLN A 126 9.71 -1.16 1.89
CA GLN A 126 8.86 -0.16 2.53
C GLN A 126 8.29 0.83 1.50
N CYS A 127 7.22 1.51 1.88
CA CYS A 127 6.69 2.67 1.15
C CYS A 127 5.97 3.63 2.11
N HIS A 128 5.70 4.84 1.65
CA HIS A 128 4.87 5.79 2.36
C HIS A 128 3.46 5.73 1.80
N LEU A 129 2.48 5.36 2.63
CA LEU A 129 1.07 5.48 2.33
C LEU A 129 0.62 6.92 2.63
N LEU A 130 0.11 7.60 1.61
CA LEU A 130 -0.40 8.96 1.69
C LEU A 130 -1.93 8.93 1.71
N LEU A 131 -2.50 9.53 2.75
CA LEU A 131 -3.94 9.60 2.97
C LEU A 131 -4.35 11.08 3.06
N ASP A 132 -5.19 11.53 2.14
CA ASP A 132 -5.84 12.84 2.26
C ASP A 132 -7.09 12.68 3.13
N ILE A 133 -7.03 13.21 4.34
CA ILE A 133 -8.01 13.00 5.40
C ILE A 133 -8.86 14.26 5.55
N PHE A 134 -10.15 14.12 5.30
CA PHE A 134 -11.15 15.17 5.42
C PHE A 134 -12.01 14.97 6.67
N ASN A 135 -12.24 16.05 7.43
CA ASN A 135 -13.14 16.11 8.57
C ASN A 135 -14.51 16.66 8.14
N PRO A 136 -15.53 15.79 7.91
CA PRO A 136 -16.88 16.24 7.57
C PRO A 136 -17.69 16.74 8.77
N THR A 137 -17.15 16.66 10.00
CA THR A 137 -17.88 16.99 11.21
C THR A 137 -17.76 18.47 11.56
N GLU A 138 -18.71 18.98 12.34
CA GLU A 138 -18.68 20.34 12.91
C GLU A 138 -17.77 20.44 14.14
N HIS A 139 -16.98 19.41 14.44
CA HIS A 139 -16.12 19.34 15.61
C HIS A 139 -14.66 19.18 15.22
N GLU A 140 -13.77 19.60 16.11
CA GLU A 140 -12.35 19.26 15.99
C GLU A 140 -12.16 17.75 16.15
N LEU A 141 -11.37 17.18 15.25
CA LEU A 141 -11.10 15.77 15.13
C LEU A 141 -9.58 15.56 15.21
N THR A 142 -9.13 14.61 16.02
CA THR A 142 -7.74 14.13 15.98
C THR A 142 -7.71 12.77 15.30
N VAL A 143 -6.79 12.61 14.35
CA VAL A 143 -6.52 11.32 13.69
C VAL A 143 -5.10 10.89 14.01
N SER A 144 -4.96 9.71 14.59
CA SER A 144 -3.69 9.09 14.97
C SER A 144 -3.50 7.80 14.19
N ALA A 145 -2.27 7.51 13.79
CA ALA A 145 -1.91 6.24 13.15
C ALA A 145 -0.60 5.73 13.73
N LYS A 146 -0.37 4.41 13.62
CA LYS A 146 0.88 3.81 14.08
C LYS A 146 2.07 4.40 13.32
N ASN A 147 3.11 4.78 14.06
CA ASN A 147 4.35 5.36 13.52
C ASN A 147 4.16 6.68 12.73
N SER A 148 3.09 7.44 13.01
CA SER A 148 2.87 8.76 12.43
C SER A 148 2.59 9.80 13.51
N GLN A 149 2.70 11.08 13.18
CA GLN A 149 2.30 12.16 14.08
C GLN A 149 0.78 12.32 14.03
N ASP A 150 0.19 12.66 15.18
CA ASP A 150 -1.24 12.94 15.27
C ASP A 150 -1.59 14.16 14.42
N LEU A 151 -2.66 14.02 13.64
CA LEU A 151 -3.21 15.05 12.78
C LEU A 151 -4.42 15.66 13.47
N VAL A 152 -4.39 16.96 13.73
CA VAL A 152 -5.56 17.70 14.24
C VAL A 152 -6.23 18.37 13.05
N LEU A 153 -7.52 18.07 12.85
CA LEU A 153 -8.35 18.59 11.77
C LEU A 153 -9.48 19.43 12.34
N HIS A 154 -9.58 20.68 11.89
CA HIS A 154 -10.72 21.54 12.14
C HIS A 154 -11.92 21.13 11.27
N PRO A 155 -13.14 21.62 11.57
CA PRO A 155 -14.32 21.35 10.77
C PRO A 155 -14.11 21.68 9.29
N SER A 156 -14.52 20.78 8.40
CA SER A 156 -14.35 20.90 6.94
C SER A 156 -12.89 21.05 6.47
N GLU A 157 -11.91 20.66 7.28
CA GLU A 157 -10.51 20.66 6.91
C GLU A 157 -10.10 19.35 6.23
N CYS A 158 -9.20 19.45 5.24
CA CYS A 158 -8.56 18.31 4.59
C CYS A 158 -7.04 18.45 4.71
N GLN A 159 -6.36 17.46 5.31
CA GLN A 159 -4.90 17.42 5.37
C GLN A 159 -4.35 16.04 5.01
N ARG A 160 -3.11 16.03 4.49
CA ARG A 160 -2.41 14.80 4.11
C ARG A 160 -1.66 14.20 5.30
N MET A 161 -1.94 12.95 5.61
CA MET A 161 -1.15 12.10 6.50
C MET A 161 -0.24 11.19 5.69
N ALA A 162 1.03 11.10 6.07
CA ALA A 162 1.98 10.14 5.52
C ALA A 162 2.32 9.09 6.59
N ILE A 163 2.19 7.81 6.23
CA ILE A 163 2.48 6.67 7.10
C ILE A 163 3.51 5.79 6.40
N GLN A 164 4.69 5.64 6.98
CA GLN A 164 5.68 4.68 6.49
C GLN A 164 5.25 3.26 6.90
N VAL A 165 5.12 2.38 5.91
CA VAL A 165 4.67 1.01 6.10
C VAL A 165 5.60 0.01 5.44
N ASP A 166 5.73 -1.16 6.06
CA ASP A 166 6.31 -2.33 5.39
C ASP A 166 5.32 -2.84 4.34
N LYS A 167 5.84 -3.15 3.15
CA LYS A 167 5.07 -3.79 2.10
C LYS A 167 4.55 -5.15 2.57
N PHE A 168 3.43 -5.58 2.00
CA PHE A 168 2.64 -6.70 2.46
C PHE A 168 2.88 -7.93 1.60
N ASP A 169 3.21 -9.06 2.24
CA ASP A 169 3.18 -10.37 1.60
C ASP A 169 1.73 -10.87 1.53
N PHE A 170 1.04 -10.52 0.44
CA PHE A 170 -0.31 -10.99 0.18
C PHE A 170 -0.36 -12.46 -0.30
N GLU A 171 0.76 -13.03 -0.74
CA GLU A 171 0.82 -14.44 -1.15
C GLU A 171 0.67 -15.38 0.05
N SER A 172 1.08 -14.92 1.22
CA SER A 172 0.92 -15.63 2.50
C SER A 172 -0.53 -15.73 3.00
N LEU A 173 -1.46 -14.96 2.45
CA LEU A 173 -2.86 -14.99 2.88
C LEU A 173 -3.48 -16.37 2.60
N PRO A 174 -4.30 -16.90 3.54
CA PRO A 174 -5.00 -18.17 3.33
C PRO A 174 -5.84 -18.06 2.06
N GLN A 175 -5.57 -18.92 1.08
CA GLN A 175 -6.48 -19.06 -0.06
C GLN A 175 -7.77 -19.68 0.42
N LEU A 176 -8.91 -19.22 -0.12
CA LEU A 176 -10.21 -19.83 0.15
C LEU A 176 -10.12 -21.34 -0.07
N ASP A 177 -10.79 -22.09 0.81
CA ASP A 177 -10.86 -23.54 0.72
C ASP A 177 -11.31 -23.96 -0.69
N GLN A 178 -10.63 -24.93 -1.32
CA GLN A 178 -10.87 -25.29 -2.72
C GLN A 178 -12.33 -25.70 -2.99
N GLU A 179 -13.06 -26.12 -1.96
CA GLU A 179 -14.48 -26.44 -2.05
C GLU A 179 -15.36 -25.19 -2.10
N ALA A 180 -15.04 -24.13 -1.35
CA ALA A 180 -15.75 -22.86 -1.38
C ALA A 180 -15.49 -22.11 -2.70
N ALA A 181 -14.25 -22.17 -3.22
CA ALA A 181 -13.87 -21.55 -4.49
C ALA A 181 -14.58 -22.16 -5.72
N ARG A 182 -15.04 -23.41 -5.65
CA ARG A 182 -15.75 -24.08 -6.77
C ARG A 182 -17.16 -23.54 -7.01
N PHE A 183 -17.76 -22.89 -6.01
CA PHE A 183 -19.13 -22.37 -6.09
C PHE A 183 -19.20 -20.84 -6.13
N SER A 184 -18.08 -20.15 -5.90
CA SER A 184 -18.00 -18.69 -5.93
C SER A 184 -17.76 -18.17 -7.36
N SER A 185 -18.42 -17.06 -7.71
CA SER A 185 -18.11 -16.37 -8.97
C SER A 185 -16.71 -15.72 -8.89
N PRO A 186 -16.00 -15.55 -10.03
CA PRO A 186 -14.67 -14.93 -10.03
C PRO A 186 -14.68 -13.49 -9.49
N LYS A 187 -15.79 -12.75 -9.63
CA LYS A 187 -15.94 -11.42 -9.03
C LYS A 187 -15.98 -11.47 -7.50
N GLN A 188 -16.76 -12.41 -6.94
CA GLN A 188 -16.85 -12.58 -5.49
C GLN A 188 -15.52 -13.00 -4.88
N LEU A 189 -14.77 -13.87 -5.55
CA LEU A 189 -13.45 -14.29 -5.08
C LEU A 189 -12.44 -13.13 -5.04
N GLU A 190 -12.50 -12.24 -6.04
CA GLU A 190 -11.66 -11.03 -6.07
C GLU A 190 -12.05 -10.02 -4.99
N GLU A 191 -13.36 -9.82 -4.76
CA GLU A 191 -13.86 -8.98 -3.66
C GLU A 191 -13.43 -9.52 -2.29
N GLU A 192 -13.49 -10.83 -2.07
CA GLU A 192 -13.00 -11.48 -0.85
C GLU A 192 -11.50 -11.32 -0.68
N ARG A 193 -10.71 -11.45 -1.76
CA ARG A 193 -9.26 -11.23 -1.75
C ARG A 193 -8.92 -9.79 -1.37
N GLN A 194 -9.54 -8.81 -2.02
CA GLN A 194 -9.34 -7.39 -1.73
C GLN A 194 -9.75 -7.05 -0.30
N HIS A 195 -10.87 -7.63 0.18
CA HIS A 195 -11.29 -7.45 1.57
C HIS A 195 -10.28 -8.03 2.56
N ALA A 196 -9.73 -9.21 2.31
CA ALA A 196 -8.70 -9.81 3.16
C ALA A 196 -7.41 -8.97 3.19
N GLN A 197 -6.99 -8.45 2.03
CA GLN A 197 -5.85 -7.53 1.92
C GLN A 197 -6.10 -6.24 2.69
N GLY A 198 -7.27 -5.62 2.52
CA GLY A 198 -7.66 -4.40 3.23
C GLY A 198 -7.71 -4.59 4.75
N CYS A 199 -8.26 -5.71 5.23
CA CYS A 199 -8.23 -6.07 6.66
C CYS A 199 -6.80 -6.13 7.20
N GLN A 200 -5.88 -6.76 6.46
CA GLN A 200 -4.48 -6.88 6.85
C GLN A 200 -3.81 -5.51 6.90
N ILE A 201 -4.08 -4.65 5.91
CA ILE A 201 -3.56 -3.28 5.86
C ILE A 201 -4.05 -2.47 7.07
N ASN A 202 -5.36 -2.45 7.32
CA ASN A 202 -5.96 -1.74 8.45
C ASN A 202 -5.35 -2.16 9.78
N SER A 203 -5.19 -3.48 10.00
CA SER A 203 -4.62 -4.01 11.24
C SER A 203 -3.17 -3.55 11.50
N LYS A 204 -2.42 -3.18 10.45
CA LYS A 204 -1.07 -2.63 10.59
C LYS A 204 -1.05 -1.12 10.74
N LEU A 205 -1.97 -0.41 10.10
CA LEU A 205 -2.05 1.06 10.14
C LEU A 205 -2.59 1.57 11.49
N ASP A 206 -3.58 0.87 12.06
CA ASP A 206 -4.21 1.20 13.35
C ASP A 206 -4.66 2.67 13.41
N ILE A 207 -5.34 3.13 12.35
CA ILE A 207 -5.78 4.52 12.24
C ILE A 207 -6.99 4.69 13.14
N CYS A 208 -6.85 5.55 14.15
CA CYS A 208 -7.91 5.88 15.08
C CYS A 208 -8.26 7.37 14.96
N TRP A 209 -9.53 7.68 15.14
CA TRP A 209 -10.02 9.04 15.24
C TRP A 209 -10.65 9.31 16.60
N ASN A 210 -10.57 10.56 17.05
CA ASN A 210 -11.09 11.02 18.33
C ASN A 210 -11.72 12.41 18.16
N ILE A 211 -12.95 12.57 18.66
CA ILE A 211 -13.66 13.85 18.74
C ILE A 211 -13.81 14.17 20.23
N PRO A 212 -12.91 14.99 20.80
CA PRO A 212 -12.87 15.23 22.24
C PRO A 212 -14.16 15.85 22.79
N SER A 213 -14.77 16.78 22.04
CA SER A 213 -16.00 17.48 22.42
C SER A 213 -17.20 16.55 22.63
N LEU A 214 -17.23 15.43 21.91
CA LEU A 214 -18.30 14.43 21.97
C LEU A 214 -17.94 13.21 22.82
N GLN A 215 -16.71 13.13 23.33
CA GLN A 215 -16.14 11.91 23.96
C GLN A 215 -16.31 10.66 23.08
N ARG A 216 -16.17 10.82 21.76
CA ARG A 216 -16.31 9.74 20.78
C ARG A 216 -14.96 9.42 20.16
N ARG A 217 -14.71 8.15 19.95
CA ARG A 217 -13.53 7.65 19.22
C ARG A 217 -13.91 6.44 18.39
N GLY A 218 -13.14 6.17 17.35
CA GLY A 218 -13.33 5.00 16.51
C GLY A 218 -12.11 4.70 15.65
N GLU A 219 -12.21 3.62 14.88
CA GLU A 219 -11.21 3.23 13.89
C GLU A 219 -11.59 3.82 12.52
N ALA A 220 -10.60 4.25 11.74
CA ALA A 220 -10.77 4.67 10.36
C ALA A 220 -10.19 3.60 9.42
N SER A 221 -11.08 2.88 8.74
CA SER A 221 -10.71 1.84 7.78
C SER A 221 -10.43 2.43 6.39
N VAL A 222 -9.31 2.04 5.78
CA VAL A 222 -8.99 2.38 4.38
C VAL A 222 -9.52 1.36 3.37
N GLU A 223 -10.19 0.28 3.81
CA GLU A 223 -10.65 -0.82 2.93
C GLU A 223 -11.44 -0.35 1.71
N GLY A 224 -12.35 0.61 1.88
CA GLY A 224 -13.16 1.15 0.79
C GLY A 224 -12.45 2.18 -0.10
N ALA A 225 -11.24 2.63 0.29
CA ALA A 225 -10.49 3.67 -0.42
C ALA A 225 -9.26 3.11 -1.17
N LEU A 226 -8.91 1.85 -0.96
CA LEU A 226 -7.79 1.19 -1.61
C LEU A 226 -8.19 0.74 -3.02
N ASN A 227 -7.55 1.33 -4.03
CA ASN A 227 -7.67 0.86 -5.41
C ASN A 227 -6.59 -0.20 -5.73
N GLN A 228 -6.76 -0.89 -6.86
CA GLN A 228 -5.86 -1.94 -7.31
C GLN A 228 -4.40 -1.47 -7.46
N LEU A 229 -4.17 -0.24 -7.94
CA LEU A 229 -2.83 0.32 -8.10
C LEU A 229 -2.13 0.53 -6.75
N VAL A 230 -2.85 1.05 -5.75
CA VAL A 230 -2.33 1.21 -4.39
C VAL A 230 -2.00 -0.15 -3.78
N LEU A 231 -2.87 -1.16 -3.96
CA LEU A 231 -2.60 -2.52 -3.50
C LEU A 231 -1.35 -3.11 -4.15
N GLU A 232 -1.13 -2.90 -5.44
CA GLU A 232 0.08 -3.32 -6.15
C GLU A 232 1.34 -2.65 -5.61
N HIS A 233 1.29 -1.35 -5.29
CA HIS A 233 2.44 -0.66 -4.70
C HIS A 233 2.70 -1.04 -3.23
N LEU A 234 1.65 -1.44 -2.50
CA LEU A 234 1.75 -1.95 -1.13
C LEU A 234 2.21 -3.41 -1.10
N GLN A 235 2.07 -4.15 -2.20
CA GLN A 235 2.48 -5.55 -2.27
C GLN A 235 4.01 -5.67 -2.23
N LEU A 236 4.49 -6.57 -1.38
CA LEU A 236 5.91 -6.95 -1.35
C LEU A 236 6.23 -7.75 -2.61
N ALA A 237 7.35 -7.42 -3.27
CA ALA A 237 7.76 -8.12 -4.48
C ALA A 237 7.92 -9.64 -4.19
N PRO A 238 7.40 -10.53 -5.05
CA PRO A 238 7.47 -11.97 -4.83
C PRO A 238 8.89 -12.53 -4.86
N LEU A 239 9.83 -11.83 -5.48
CA LEU A 239 11.25 -12.14 -5.44
C LEU A 239 11.96 -11.05 -4.64
N GLN A 240 12.60 -11.47 -3.54
CA GLN A 240 13.34 -10.55 -2.69
C GLN A 240 14.82 -10.63 -3.04
N TRP A 241 15.43 -9.47 -3.20
CA TRP A 241 16.83 -9.32 -3.57
C TRP A 241 17.56 -8.59 -2.46
N ASP A 242 18.52 -9.27 -1.85
CA ASP A 242 19.39 -8.71 -0.83
C ASP A 242 20.81 -8.62 -1.40
N VAL A 243 21.44 -7.45 -1.27
CA VAL A 243 22.79 -7.22 -1.79
C VAL A 243 23.72 -6.85 -0.64
N LEU A 244 24.87 -7.52 -0.58
CA LEU A 244 25.94 -7.21 0.35
C LEU A 244 27.18 -6.79 -0.41
N VAL A 245 27.78 -5.66 -0.02
CA VAL A 245 29.09 -5.22 -0.51
C VAL A 245 30.07 -5.27 0.65
N ASN A 246 31.16 -6.02 0.52
CA ASN A 246 32.10 -6.30 1.61
C ASN A 246 31.40 -6.81 2.89
N GLY A 247 30.37 -7.65 2.72
CA GLY A 247 29.56 -8.21 3.81
C GLY A 247 28.60 -7.21 4.49
N LYS A 248 28.50 -5.96 4.00
CA LYS A 248 27.56 -4.96 4.51
C LYS A 248 26.33 -4.87 3.62
N PRO A 249 25.10 -4.85 4.18
CA PRO A 249 23.89 -4.75 3.38
C PRO A 249 23.79 -3.39 2.72
N CYS A 250 23.54 -3.41 1.41
CA CYS A 250 23.24 -2.23 0.61
C CYS A 250 21.73 -2.15 0.43
N ASP A 251 21.07 -1.45 1.33
CA ASP A 251 19.71 -0.93 1.09
C ASP A 251 19.84 0.47 0.46
N CYS A 252 18.79 0.97 -0.19
CA CYS A 252 18.89 2.28 -0.83
C CYS A 252 19.27 3.35 0.22
N ASP A 253 20.20 4.23 -0.15
CA ASP A 253 20.85 5.28 0.66
C ASP A 253 22.09 4.88 1.48
N VAL A 254 22.47 3.60 1.50
CA VAL A 254 23.74 3.17 2.12
C VAL A 254 24.88 3.21 1.10
N VAL A 255 25.87 4.05 1.37
CA VAL A 255 27.11 4.11 0.57
C VAL A 255 28.09 3.06 1.09
N ALA A 256 28.50 2.13 0.23
CA ALA A 256 29.55 1.18 0.53
C ALA A 256 30.92 1.77 0.19
N ASP A 257 31.70 2.15 1.20
CA ASP A 257 33.07 2.60 0.98
C ASP A 257 34.03 1.44 0.68
N CYS A 258 34.89 1.61 -0.31
CA CYS A 258 35.98 0.72 -0.63
C CYS A 258 37.26 1.49 -0.97
N ARG A 259 38.39 0.77 -0.99
CA ARG A 259 39.67 1.32 -1.38
C ARG A 259 39.94 1.00 -2.85
N VAL A 260 40.48 1.97 -3.58
CA VAL A 260 40.98 1.76 -4.94
C VAL A 260 42.05 0.65 -4.93
N GLY A 261 41.92 -0.31 -5.84
CA GLY A 261 42.84 -1.45 -5.98
C GLY A 261 42.58 -2.63 -5.04
N ASP A 262 41.67 -2.52 -4.05
CA ASP A 262 41.26 -3.65 -3.23
C ASP A 262 40.08 -4.38 -3.88
N ALA A 263 40.06 -5.71 -3.78
CA ALA A 263 38.92 -6.51 -4.27
C ALA A 263 37.70 -6.30 -3.36
N VAL A 264 36.62 -5.81 -3.96
CA VAL A 264 35.33 -5.56 -3.30
C VAL A 264 34.42 -6.75 -3.52
N THR A 265 34.06 -7.46 -2.45
CA THR A 265 33.14 -8.61 -2.58
C THR A 265 31.72 -8.13 -2.78
N LEU A 266 31.01 -8.79 -3.69
CA LEU A 266 29.60 -8.57 -3.98
C LEU A 266 28.86 -9.89 -3.79
N GLU A 267 27.88 -9.90 -2.89
CA GLU A 267 26.95 -11.01 -2.72
C GLU A 267 25.55 -10.54 -3.09
N VAL A 268 24.89 -11.25 -4.01
CA VAL A 268 23.49 -11.00 -4.38
C VAL A 268 22.69 -12.25 -4.03
N ARG A 269 21.73 -12.09 -3.12
CA ARG A 269 20.87 -13.17 -2.64
C ARG A 269 19.47 -12.99 -3.18
N LEU A 270 19.00 -13.97 -3.92
CA LEU A 270 17.62 -14.10 -4.37
C LEU A 270 16.85 -14.99 -3.40
N THR A 271 15.74 -14.50 -2.84
CA THR A 271 14.80 -15.29 -2.04
C THR A 271 13.45 -15.37 -2.76
N ASN A 272 12.96 -16.58 -2.99
CA ASN A 272 11.69 -16.82 -3.66
C ASN A 272 10.54 -16.87 -2.63
N LEU A 273 9.68 -15.85 -2.61
CA LEU A 273 8.47 -15.81 -1.78
C LEU A 273 7.23 -16.38 -2.49
N ASN A 274 7.32 -16.68 -3.78
CA ASN A 274 6.21 -17.31 -4.50
C ASN A 274 5.95 -18.74 -4.02
N LYS A 275 4.71 -19.20 -4.27
CA LYS A 275 4.30 -20.60 -4.07
C LYS A 275 4.86 -21.55 -5.14
N ASN A 276 5.34 -21.00 -6.25
CA ASN A 276 5.87 -21.75 -7.38
C ASN A 276 7.40 -21.58 -7.46
N PRO A 277 8.13 -22.60 -7.98
CA PRO A 277 9.54 -22.44 -8.31
C PRO A 277 9.73 -21.36 -9.39
N VAL A 278 10.86 -20.66 -9.35
CA VAL A 278 11.22 -19.60 -10.31
C VAL A 278 12.60 -19.87 -10.89
N GLY A 279 12.76 -19.60 -12.19
CA GLY A 279 14.01 -19.76 -12.94
C GLY A 279 14.02 -20.96 -13.88
N PRO A 280 15.18 -21.27 -14.49
CA PRO A 280 16.49 -20.62 -14.32
C PRO A 280 16.52 -19.14 -14.72
N LEU A 281 17.36 -18.35 -14.03
CA LEU A 281 17.54 -16.92 -14.26
C LEU A 281 19.02 -16.60 -14.55
N SER A 282 19.25 -15.52 -15.29
CA SER A 282 20.56 -14.92 -15.49
C SER A 282 20.60 -13.53 -14.86
N LEU A 283 21.50 -13.31 -13.90
CA LEU A 283 21.71 -12.03 -13.24
C LEU A 283 22.99 -11.39 -13.78
N THR A 284 22.87 -10.24 -14.44
CA THR A 284 24.02 -9.46 -14.93
C THR A 284 24.17 -8.17 -14.13
N VAL A 285 25.37 -7.93 -13.62
CA VAL A 285 25.72 -6.72 -12.85
C VAL A 285 26.55 -5.79 -13.73
N MET A 286 26.15 -4.54 -13.82
CA MET A 286 26.78 -3.52 -14.67
C MET A 286 27.09 -2.28 -13.82
N PRO A 287 28.36 -1.95 -13.59
CA PRO A 287 28.74 -0.71 -12.95
C PRO A 287 28.42 0.46 -13.88
N TYR A 288 28.05 1.60 -13.30
CA TYR A 288 27.91 2.86 -14.00
C TYR A 288 28.28 4.03 -13.07
N GLN A 289 28.54 5.19 -13.66
CA GLN A 289 28.66 6.44 -12.93
C GLN A 289 27.51 7.37 -13.32
N ASP A 290 26.94 8.07 -12.34
CA ASP A 290 25.96 9.13 -12.56
C ASP A 290 26.59 10.46 -12.15
N TYR A 291 26.65 11.40 -13.09
CA TYR A 291 27.17 12.75 -12.87
C TYR A 291 26.08 13.72 -12.41
N GLN A 292 24.93 13.23 -11.96
CA GLN A 292 23.76 13.99 -11.51
C GLN A 292 23.20 14.94 -12.58
N ASN A 293 23.51 14.66 -13.85
CA ASN A 293 23.00 15.37 -15.01
C ASN A 293 21.96 14.54 -15.79
N GLY A 294 21.57 13.38 -15.25
CA GLY A 294 20.66 12.43 -15.88
C GLY A 294 21.31 11.51 -16.91
N VAL A 295 22.64 11.61 -17.13
CA VAL A 295 23.39 10.74 -18.03
C VAL A 295 24.14 9.69 -17.20
N GLN A 296 23.79 8.42 -17.42
CA GLN A 296 24.49 7.28 -16.84
C GLN A 296 25.63 6.85 -17.75
N ASN A 297 26.86 6.86 -17.25
CA ASN A 297 28.03 6.36 -17.97
C ASN A 297 28.30 4.90 -17.61
N TYR A 298 28.10 3.99 -18.58
CA TYR A 298 28.42 2.56 -18.45
C TYR A 298 29.77 2.20 -19.05
N ASP A 299 30.43 3.11 -19.77
CA ASP A 299 31.77 2.89 -20.33
C ASP A 299 32.80 3.09 -19.23
N LEU A 300 33.06 2.01 -18.50
CA LEU A 300 33.92 1.97 -17.31
C LEU A 300 35.00 0.88 -17.41
N ASP A 301 35.30 0.38 -18.61
CA ASP A 301 36.23 -0.74 -18.82
C ASP A 301 37.64 -0.45 -18.25
N GLU A 302 38.06 0.81 -18.25
CA GLU A 302 39.33 1.25 -17.67
C GLU A 302 39.25 1.59 -16.18
N ALA A 303 38.04 1.69 -15.62
CA ALA A 303 37.79 2.19 -14.25
C ALA A 303 37.30 1.13 -13.27
N VAL A 304 36.53 0.15 -13.74
CA VAL A 304 35.98 -0.93 -12.92
C VAL A 304 36.12 -2.24 -13.69
N THR A 305 36.63 -3.27 -13.04
CA THR A 305 36.72 -4.60 -13.63
C THR A 305 36.14 -5.66 -12.69
N PHE A 306 35.51 -6.68 -13.26
CA PHE A 306 35.02 -7.83 -12.49
C PHE A 306 36.13 -8.86 -12.32
N VAL A 307 36.24 -9.37 -11.10
CA VAL A 307 37.03 -10.56 -10.82
C VAL A 307 36.18 -11.77 -11.22
N GLY A 308 36.29 -12.20 -12.48
CA GLY A 308 35.51 -13.29 -13.05
C GLY A 308 34.40 -12.80 -13.98
N SER A 309 33.24 -13.46 -13.93
CA SER A 309 32.08 -13.09 -14.75
C SER A 309 31.26 -12.00 -14.06
N ASN A 310 30.70 -11.07 -14.83
CA ASN A 310 29.69 -10.11 -14.36
C ASN A 310 28.25 -10.66 -14.49
N THR A 311 28.10 -11.81 -15.14
CA THR A 311 26.83 -12.54 -15.28
C THR A 311 26.88 -13.82 -14.46
N PHE A 312 25.87 -14.01 -13.62
CA PHE A 312 25.68 -15.15 -12.73
C PHE A 312 24.46 -15.95 -13.16
N PHE A 313 24.61 -17.27 -13.27
CA PHE A 313 23.50 -18.17 -13.55
C PHE A 313 22.87 -18.65 -12.25
N ILE A 314 21.56 -18.50 -12.15
CA ILE A 314 20.76 -18.89 -11.00
C ILE A 314 19.86 -20.04 -11.42
N ASP A 315 20.12 -21.23 -10.87
CA ASP A 315 19.24 -22.38 -11.04
C ASP A 315 17.84 -22.13 -10.49
N VAL A 316 16.91 -23.05 -10.78
CA VAL A 316 15.53 -22.99 -10.29
C VAL A 316 15.49 -22.87 -8.75
N VAL A 317 14.96 -21.76 -8.25
CA VAL A 317 14.80 -21.48 -6.82
C VAL A 317 13.42 -21.94 -6.38
N LYS A 318 13.35 -22.90 -5.45
CA LYS A 318 12.07 -23.42 -4.95
C LYS A 318 11.36 -22.42 -4.03
N PRO A 319 10.05 -22.62 -3.78
CA PRO A 319 9.30 -21.79 -2.83
C PRO A 319 9.98 -21.70 -1.47
N ARG A 320 10.14 -20.49 -0.95
CA ARG A 320 10.78 -20.17 0.35
C ARG A 320 12.26 -20.54 0.44
N GLU A 321 12.90 -20.94 -0.66
CA GLU A 321 14.35 -21.12 -0.71
C GLU A 321 15.04 -19.85 -1.21
N SER A 322 16.36 -19.80 -1.02
CA SER A 322 17.21 -18.73 -1.50
C SER A 322 18.42 -19.26 -2.26
N SER A 323 18.87 -18.48 -3.24
CA SER A 323 20.10 -18.72 -4.00
C SER A 323 21.02 -17.51 -3.85
N VAL A 324 22.32 -17.75 -3.83
CA VAL A 324 23.34 -16.73 -3.58
C VAL A 324 24.32 -16.71 -4.75
N CYS A 325 24.52 -15.53 -5.32
CA CYS A 325 25.54 -15.25 -6.33
C CYS A 325 26.66 -14.45 -5.67
N GLU A 326 27.88 -14.96 -5.73
CA GLU A 326 29.07 -14.30 -5.21
C GLU A 326 29.97 -13.87 -6.36
N GLY A 327 30.46 -12.64 -6.30
CA GLY A 327 31.45 -12.08 -7.21
C GLY A 327 32.33 -11.08 -6.49
N ALA A 328 33.26 -10.48 -7.25
CA ALA A 328 34.03 -9.35 -6.75
C ALA A 328 34.28 -8.34 -7.86
N LEU A 329 34.35 -7.07 -7.47
CA LEU A 329 34.68 -5.94 -8.35
C LEU A 329 36.00 -5.31 -7.88
N LEU A 330 36.75 -4.77 -8.82
CA LEU A 330 37.96 -4.01 -8.57
C LEU A 330 37.77 -2.61 -9.15
N PHE A 331 37.86 -1.59 -8.30
CA PHE A 331 37.79 -0.19 -8.68
C PHE A 331 39.20 0.35 -8.85
N LEU A 332 39.51 0.86 -10.04
CA LEU A 332 40.85 1.31 -10.44
C LEU A 332 41.04 2.83 -10.30
N TYR A 333 39.94 3.58 -10.19
CA TYR A 333 39.95 5.02 -9.93
C TYR A 333 39.06 5.38 -8.74
N THR A 334 39.37 6.50 -8.10
CA THR A 334 38.53 7.09 -7.07
C THR A 334 37.25 7.66 -7.68
N GLY A 335 36.12 7.50 -6.98
CA GLY A 335 34.86 8.09 -7.39
C GLY A 335 33.64 7.42 -6.77
N ASP A 336 32.48 7.94 -7.09
CA ASP A 336 31.19 7.34 -6.80
C ASP A 336 30.77 6.47 -7.99
N PHE A 337 30.44 5.21 -7.72
CA PHE A 337 30.01 4.21 -8.69
C PHE A 337 28.70 3.58 -8.22
N TYR A 338 27.89 3.15 -9.17
CA TYR A 338 26.61 2.52 -8.92
C TYR A 338 26.53 1.19 -9.65
N LEU A 339 25.82 0.21 -9.08
CA LEU A 339 25.60 -1.08 -9.74
C LEU A 339 24.16 -1.17 -10.22
N ASN A 340 24.00 -1.34 -11.54
CA ASN A 340 22.74 -1.71 -12.14
C ASN A 340 22.69 -3.24 -12.31
N MET A 341 21.61 -3.86 -11.85
CA MET A 341 21.43 -5.30 -11.91
C MET A 341 20.29 -5.61 -12.88
N LYS A 342 20.56 -6.47 -13.86
CA LYS A 342 19.58 -6.95 -14.85
C LYS A 342 19.34 -8.43 -14.63
N VAL A 343 18.08 -8.83 -14.62
CA VAL A 343 17.68 -10.23 -14.46
C VAL A 343 16.89 -10.65 -15.69
N GLU A 344 17.29 -11.76 -16.30
CA GLU A 344 16.64 -12.35 -17.47
C GLU A 344 16.19 -13.78 -17.16
N ASP A 345 15.00 -14.16 -17.65
CA ASP A 345 14.51 -15.55 -17.58
C ASP A 345 15.04 -16.32 -18.79
N ASP A 346 15.84 -17.36 -18.55
CA ASP A 346 16.48 -18.16 -19.59
C ASP A 346 15.56 -19.31 -20.08
N SER A 347 14.50 -19.61 -19.32
CA SER A 347 13.67 -20.81 -19.49
C SER A 347 12.48 -20.62 -20.42
N ALA A 348 11.95 -19.40 -20.48
CA ALA A 348 10.86 -19.02 -21.36
C ALA A 348 11.15 -17.63 -21.89
N ARG A 349 10.97 -17.40 -23.20
CA ARG A 349 11.01 -16.07 -23.82
C ARG A 349 9.84 -15.16 -23.35
N ARG A 350 9.47 -15.23 -22.08
CA ARG A 350 8.41 -14.50 -21.40
C ARG A 350 9.08 -13.73 -20.28
N GLU A 351 9.19 -12.41 -20.47
CA GLU A 351 9.71 -11.54 -19.43
C GLU A 351 8.89 -11.72 -18.15
N LEU A 352 9.57 -11.96 -17.03
CA LEU A 352 8.93 -11.90 -15.72
C LEU A 352 8.37 -10.49 -15.52
N PRO A 353 7.20 -10.33 -14.87
CA PRO A 353 6.61 -9.01 -14.68
C PRO A 353 7.58 -8.06 -13.97
N LEU A 354 7.69 -6.81 -14.42
CA LEU A 354 8.54 -5.79 -13.78
C LEU A 354 8.24 -5.63 -12.28
N ALA A 355 6.98 -5.85 -11.88
CA ALA A 355 6.56 -5.85 -10.46
C ALA A 355 7.24 -6.94 -9.61
N TRP A 356 7.88 -7.94 -10.22
CA TRP A 356 8.64 -8.99 -9.53
C TRP A 356 10.08 -8.58 -9.24
N PHE A 357 10.51 -7.44 -9.79
CA PHE A 357 11.88 -6.96 -9.66
C PHE A 357 11.91 -5.64 -8.90
N THR A 358 12.30 -5.71 -7.64
CA THR A 358 12.72 -4.55 -6.85
C THR A 358 14.16 -4.79 -6.40
N LEU A 359 15.10 -4.48 -7.29
CA LEU A 359 16.53 -4.57 -6.98
C LEU A 359 16.96 -3.31 -6.23
N PRO A 360 17.71 -3.43 -5.12
CA PRO A 360 18.21 -2.26 -4.41
C PRO A 360 19.24 -1.52 -5.26
N GLY A 361 19.21 -0.19 -5.21
CA GLY A 361 20.27 0.63 -5.79
C GLY A 361 21.53 0.48 -4.94
N VAL A 362 22.63 0.02 -5.54
CA VAL A 362 23.91 -0.12 -4.83
C VAL A 362 24.80 1.06 -5.19
N HIS A 363 25.23 1.80 -4.17
CA HIS A 363 26.20 2.88 -4.30
C HIS A 363 27.51 2.48 -3.63
N VAL A 364 28.58 2.45 -4.41
CA VAL A 364 29.94 2.17 -3.96
C VAL A 364 30.79 3.42 -4.12
N ARG A 365 31.50 3.82 -3.07
CA ARG A 365 32.45 4.92 -3.10
C ARG A 365 33.87 4.38 -3.00
N ALA A 366 34.63 4.49 -4.08
CA ALA A 366 36.04 4.13 -4.11
C ALA A 366 36.90 5.32 -3.73
N GLN A 367 37.70 5.18 -2.67
CA GLN A 367 38.58 6.23 -2.17
C GLN A 367 40.04 5.78 -2.20
N ASP A 368 40.94 6.73 -2.45
CA ASP A 368 42.36 6.51 -2.22
C ASP A 368 42.63 6.49 -0.72
N THR A 369 43.67 5.76 -0.33
CA THR A 369 44.20 5.84 1.04
C THR A 369 44.43 7.33 1.38
N PRO A 370 43.91 7.86 2.50
CA PRO A 370 44.41 9.14 2.97
C PRO A 370 45.92 8.98 3.14
N LEU A 371 46.69 9.83 2.48
CA LEU A 371 48.12 9.99 2.77
C LEU A 371 48.19 10.13 4.29
N GLN A 372 48.76 9.14 4.98
CA GLN A 372 49.20 9.34 6.35
C GLN A 372 50.06 10.60 6.28
N ALA A 373 49.62 11.68 6.94
CA ALA A 373 50.44 12.84 7.16
C ALA A 373 51.72 12.32 7.83
N GLY A 374 52.78 12.23 7.03
CA GLY A 374 54.08 11.76 7.46
C GLY A 374 54.57 12.64 8.60
N ALA A 375 55.14 11.94 9.58
CA ALA A 375 55.66 12.43 10.86
C ALA A 375 56.54 13.67 10.79
#